data_AF-A0A2I0X2M2-F1
#
_entry.id   AF-A0A2I0X2M2-F1
#
_cell.length_a   1.000
_cell.length_b   1.000
_cell.length_c   1.000
_cell.angle_alpha   90.00
_cell.angle_beta   90.00
_cell.angle_gamma   90.00
#
_symmetry.space_group_name_H-M   'P 1'
#
loop_
_entity.id
_entity.type
_entity.pdbx_description
1 polymer ?
#
loop_
_entity_poly.entity_id
_entity_poly.type
_entity_poly.pdbx_seq_one_letter_code
_entity_poly.pdbx_strand_id
1 'polypeptide(L)'
;MPVADAKAMREDLILWPPLVIIHNILVGDYSSTKVGKVVNVDSLEKILREMGFGAGKIRFCHGRPANQSIFTVKFLPTFSGLQTAERLHKHLADKKHGKQEFLQISSRGKNSEVESQSKRPDEFLYGYIAVAEDLYKLDPETKRRSLLKSRKDDIEAIADAPLNTI
;
A
#
# COMPACT_ATOMS: atom_id res chain seq x y z
N MET A 1 29.67 -8.67 4.91
CA MET A 1 28.67 -8.13 3.97
C MET A 1 28.26 -6.75 4.45
N PRO A 2 28.19 -5.73 3.57
CA PRO A 2 27.80 -4.38 3.96
C PRO A 2 26.33 -4.37 4.42
N VAL A 3 26.04 -3.62 5.48
CA VAL A 3 24.69 -3.48 6.06
C VAL A 3 23.69 -2.88 5.04
N ALA A 4 24.19 -2.09 4.08
CA ALA A 4 23.42 -1.54 2.97
C ALA A 4 22.83 -2.63 2.07
N ASP A 5 23.63 -3.65 1.74
CA ASP A 5 23.17 -4.77 0.90
C ASP A 5 22.11 -5.60 1.62
N ALA A 6 22.29 -5.85 2.92
CA ALA A 6 21.29 -6.56 3.72
C ALA A 6 19.96 -5.81 3.83
N LYS A 7 19.97 -4.48 3.87
CA LYS A 7 18.75 -3.65 3.88
C LYS A 7 18.06 -3.67 2.51
N ALA A 8 18.82 -3.50 1.44
CA ALA A 8 18.29 -3.58 0.08
C ALA A 8 17.69 -4.95 -0.23
N MET A 9 18.31 -6.04 0.23
CA MET A 9 17.78 -7.41 0.11
C MET A 9 16.47 -7.62 0.90
N ARG A 10 16.30 -6.95 2.05
CA ARG A 10 15.05 -7.04 2.84
C ARG A 10 13.91 -6.23 2.21
N GLU A 11 14.21 -5.10 1.61
CA GLU A 11 13.23 -4.24 0.91
C GLU A 11 12.79 -4.86 -0.44
N ASP A 12 13.60 -5.79 -0.97
CA ASP A 12 13.29 -6.57 -2.17
C ASP A 12 12.26 -7.69 -1.92
N LEU A 13 12.12 -8.15 -0.67
CA LEU A 13 11.20 -9.22 -0.29
C LEU A 13 9.79 -8.67 -0.04
N ILE A 14 8.89 -8.93 -0.99
CA ILE A 14 7.49 -8.47 -0.97
C ILE A 14 6.53 -9.60 -0.61
N LEU A 15 5.33 -9.24 -0.17
CA LEU A 15 4.24 -10.19 -0.01
C LEU A 15 3.57 -10.49 -1.36
N TRP A 16 3.35 -11.77 -1.63
CA TRP A 16 2.75 -12.30 -2.85
C TRP A 16 1.45 -13.06 -2.54
N PRO A 17 0.32 -12.88 -3.26
CA PRO A 17 0.12 -11.99 -4.42
C PRO A 17 0.43 -10.52 -4.11
N PRO A 18 0.84 -9.72 -5.10
CA PRO A 18 1.25 -8.33 -4.86
C PRO A 18 0.16 -7.55 -4.14
N LEU A 19 0.54 -6.84 -3.09
CA LEU A 19 -0.40 -6.04 -2.32
C LEU A 19 0.24 -4.73 -1.83
N VAL A 20 -0.55 -3.66 -1.89
CA VAL A 20 -0.16 -2.32 -1.43
C VAL A 20 -0.95 -2.01 -0.16
N ILE A 21 -0.26 -1.56 0.88
CA ILE A 21 -0.89 -1.07 2.10
C ILE A 21 -1.07 0.43 1.94
N ILE A 22 -2.27 0.91 2.28
CA ILE A 22 -2.62 2.33 2.31
C ILE A 22 -3.02 2.71 3.74
N HIS A 23 -2.37 3.73 4.28
CA HIS A 23 -2.68 4.37 5.54
C HIS A 23 -3.41 5.68 5.28
N ASN A 24 -4.52 5.89 5.98
CA ASN A 24 -5.23 7.16 6.02
C ASN A 24 -4.93 7.87 7.35
N ILE A 25 -4.23 9.01 7.27
CA ILE A 25 -3.84 9.78 8.47
C ILE A 25 -4.98 10.65 9.04
N LEU A 26 -6.14 10.74 8.39
CA LEU A 26 -7.29 11.50 8.89
C LEU A 26 -8.11 10.77 9.97
N VAL A 27 -7.99 9.44 10.09
CA VAL A 27 -8.80 8.66 11.04
C VAL A 27 -8.13 8.70 12.41
N GLY A 28 -8.24 9.86 13.05
CA GLY A 28 -7.60 10.18 14.32
C GLY A 28 -8.54 10.33 15.51
N ASP A 29 -9.86 10.35 15.33
CA ASP A 29 -10.77 10.66 16.42
C ASP A 29 -11.91 9.65 16.52
N TYR A 30 -11.84 8.77 17.53
CA TYR A 30 -12.93 7.87 17.89
C TYR A 30 -14.02 8.60 18.71
N SER A 31 -13.89 9.91 18.93
CA SER A 31 -14.69 10.63 19.92
C SER A 31 -15.43 11.87 19.46
N SER A 32 -15.26 12.37 18.23
CA SER A 32 -16.01 13.56 17.83
C SER A 32 -16.53 13.54 16.40
N THR A 33 -17.82 13.81 16.32
CA THR A 33 -18.72 13.86 15.16
C THR A 33 -18.39 15.00 14.18
N LYS A 34 -17.12 15.38 13.99
CA LYS A 34 -16.74 16.56 13.23
C LYS A 34 -15.60 16.28 12.24
N VAL A 35 -16.01 16.11 10.99
CA VAL A 35 -15.27 16.52 9.78
C VAL A 35 -13.89 15.85 9.57
N GLY A 36 -13.76 14.57 9.90
CA GLY A 36 -12.81 13.69 9.23
C GLY A 36 -13.60 12.83 8.27
N LYS A 37 -13.57 13.12 6.97
CA LYS A 37 -14.28 12.31 5.96
C LYS A 37 -13.71 10.89 6.04
N VAL A 38 -14.40 10.00 6.75
CA VAL A 38 -14.05 8.59 6.86
C VAL A 38 -14.00 8.08 5.43
N VAL A 39 -12.79 7.88 4.91
CA VAL A 39 -12.61 7.29 3.59
C VAL A 39 -13.04 5.84 3.76
N ASN A 40 -14.31 5.53 3.50
CA ASN A 40 -14.75 4.14 3.42
C ASN A 40 -14.04 3.47 2.23
N VAL A 41 -14.08 2.14 2.19
CA VAL A 41 -13.58 1.33 1.08
C VAL A 41 -14.05 1.87 -0.28
N ASP A 42 -15.34 2.22 -0.43
CA ASP A 42 -15.88 2.77 -1.68
C ASP A 42 -15.28 4.12 -2.06
N SER A 43 -14.99 4.96 -1.07
CA SER A 43 -14.38 6.27 -1.29
C SER A 43 -12.90 6.12 -1.69
N LEU A 44 -12.19 5.18 -1.06
CA LEU A 44 -10.81 4.85 -1.43
C LEU A 44 -10.73 4.30 -2.86
N GLU A 45 -11.65 3.41 -3.22
CA GLU A 45 -11.75 2.87 -4.57
C GLU A 45 -11.96 3.99 -5.60
N LYS A 46 -12.88 4.91 -5.34
CA LYS A 46 -13.11 6.06 -6.22
C LYS A 46 -11.87 6.94 -6.37
N ILE A 47 -11.20 7.26 -5.26
CA ILE A 47 -9.97 8.07 -5.25
C ILE A 47 -8.86 7.38 -6.07
N LEU A 48 -8.67 6.07 -5.90
CA LEU A 48 -7.69 5.31 -6.66
C LEU A 48 -8.06 5.19 -8.14
N ARG A 49 -9.36 5.08 -8.46
CA ARG A 49 -9.85 5.08 -9.83
C ARG A 49 -9.61 6.43 -10.51
N GLU A 50 -9.84 7.54 -9.82
CA GLU A 50 -9.50 8.89 -10.28
C GLU A 50 -7.99 9.07 -10.48
N MET A 51 -7.15 8.38 -9.69
CA MET A 51 -5.71 8.31 -9.90
C MET A 51 -5.26 7.34 -11.02
N GLY A 52 -6.19 6.64 -11.69
CA GLY A 52 -5.86 5.71 -12.77
C GLY A 52 -5.52 4.28 -12.32
N PHE A 53 -5.85 3.91 -11.08
CA PHE A 53 -5.63 2.58 -10.50
C PHE A 53 -6.92 1.77 -10.33
N GLY A 54 -8.01 2.15 -11.00
CA GLY A 54 -9.31 1.46 -10.89
C GLY A 54 -9.57 0.37 -11.92
N ALA A 55 -8.59 0.01 -12.75
CA ALA A 55 -8.74 -0.99 -13.79
C ALA A 55 -8.31 -2.38 -13.29
N GLY A 56 -9.27 -3.25 -12.95
CA GLY A 56 -9.03 -4.67 -12.67
C GLY A 56 -9.72 -5.23 -11.41
N LYS A 57 -9.44 -6.51 -11.10
CA LYS A 57 -9.89 -7.20 -9.87
C LYS A 57 -9.05 -6.75 -8.67
N ILE A 58 -9.18 -5.50 -8.28
CA ILE A 58 -8.55 -4.98 -7.07
C ILE A 58 -9.51 -5.24 -5.91
N ARG A 59 -9.05 -6.01 -4.91
CA ARG A 59 -9.84 -6.20 -3.68
C ARG A 59 -9.34 -5.26 -2.61
N PHE A 60 -10.25 -4.40 -2.17
CA PHE A 60 -10.05 -3.52 -1.03
C PHE A 60 -10.52 -4.22 0.23
N CYS A 61 -9.67 -4.26 1.24
CA CYS A 61 -10.02 -4.76 2.56
C CYS A 61 -9.50 -3.79 3.60
N HIS A 62 -10.22 -3.66 4.71
CA HIS A 62 -9.61 -3.16 5.92
C HIS A 62 -8.48 -4.11 6.32
N GLY A 63 -7.42 -3.57 6.93
CA GLY A 63 -6.35 -4.37 7.50
C GLY A 63 -6.85 -5.20 8.69
N ARG A 64 -6.54 -4.79 9.92
CA ARG A 64 -7.17 -5.41 11.10
C ARG A 64 -8.58 -4.84 11.34
N PRO A 65 -9.52 -5.66 11.86
CA PRO A 65 -10.86 -5.18 12.23
C PRO A 65 -10.86 -3.99 13.19
N ALA A 66 -9.86 -3.92 14.08
CA ALA A 66 -9.72 -2.85 15.06
C ALA A 66 -9.10 -1.55 14.50
N ASN A 67 -8.67 -1.51 13.23
CA ASN A 67 -8.00 -0.35 12.66
C ASN A 67 -8.62 0.07 11.32
N GLN A 68 -9.56 1.01 11.38
CA GLN A 68 -10.26 1.57 10.22
C GLN A 68 -9.39 2.50 9.37
N SER A 69 -8.17 2.84 9.82
CA SER A 69 -7.24 3.72 9.10
C SER A 69 -6.35 3.00 8.09
N ILE A 70 -6.34 1.65 8.08
CA ILE A 70 -5.47 0.85 7.23
C ILE A 70 -6.32 0.09 6.20
N PHE A 71 -5.92 0.24 4.94
CA PHE A 71 -6.50 -0.45 3.81
C PHE A 71 -5.43 -1.29 3.11
N THR A 72 -5.86 -2.41 2.55
CA THR A 72 -5.01 -3.27 1.71
C THR A 72 -5.61 -3.33 0.32
N VAL A 73 -4.78 -3.07 -0.68
CA VAL A 73 -5.12 -3.15 -2.10
C VAL A 73 -4.45 -4.39 -2.66
N LYS A 74 -5.24 -5.42 -2.96
CA LYS A 74 -4.74 -6.71 -3.46
C LYS A 74 -4.78 -6.72 -4.98
N PHE A 75 -3.68 -7.13 -5.60
CA PHE A 75 -3.57 -7.30 -7.04
C PHE A 75 -3.57 -8.78 -7.41
N LEU A 76 -3.81 -9.07 -8.69
CA LEU A 76 -3.72 -10.44 -9.20
C LEU A 76 -2.28 -10.97 -9.04
N PRO A 77 -2.11 -12.28 -8.80
CA PRO A 77 -0.79 -12.93 -8.76
C PRO A 77 -0.22 -13.09 -10.18
N THR A 78 -0.12 -11.98 -10.91
CA THR A 78 0.37 -11.90 -12.29
C THR A 78 1.40 -10.78 -12.38
N PHE A 79 2.24 -10.83 -13.42
CA PHE A 79 3.21 -9.76 -13.70
C PHE A 79 2.52 -8.39 -13.88
N SER A 80 1.41 -8.34 -14.61
CA SER A 80 0.60 -7.12 -14.76
C SER A 80 0.04 -6.62 -13.42
N GLY A 81 -0.29 -7.53 -12.49
CA GLY A 81 -0.68 -7.20 -11.13
C GLY A 81 0.46 -6.57 -10.34
N LEU A 82 1.67 -7.15 -10.41
CA LEU A 82 2.87 -6.59 -9.79
C LEU A 82 3.23 -5.22 -10.37
N GLN A 83 3.22 -5.08 -11.69
CA GLN A 83 3.51 -3.79 -12.36
C GLN A 83 2.51 -2.69 -11.95
N THR A 84 1.24 -3.05 -11.78
CA THR A 84 0.22 -2.10 -11.30
C THR A 84 0.46 -1.73 -9.84
N ALA A 85 0.84 -2.69 -8.99
CA ALA A 85 1.21 -2.45 -7.60
C ALA A 85 2.43 -1.52 -7.49
N GLU A 86 3.47 -1.74 -8.31
CA GLU A 86 4.67 -0.90 -8.40
C GLU A 86 4.32 0.51 -8.87
N ARG A 87 3.47 0.64 -9.89
CA ARG A 87 3.02 1.96 -10.36
C ARG A 87 2.29 2.74 -9.26
N LEU A 88 1.45 2.07 -8.46
CA LEU A 88 0.75 2.71 -7.34
C LEU A 88 1.72 3.12 -6.24
N HIS A 89 2.63 2.22 -5.86
CA HIS A 89 3.66 2.50 -4.87
C HIS A 89 4.54 3.68 -5.27
N LYS A 90 5.00 3.72 -6.52
CA LYS A 90 5.81 4.81 -7.06
C LYS A 90 5.03 6.12 -7.10
N HIS A 91 3.77 6.10 -7.57
CA HIS A 91 2.93 7.30 -7.60
C HIS A 91 2.75 7.95 -6.22
N LEU A 92 2.61 7.13 -5.17
CA LEU A 92 2.52 7.62 -3.79
C LEU A 92 3.88 8.11 -3.28
N ALA A 93 4.97 7.40 -3.59
CA ALA A 93 6.32 7.82 -3.22
C ALA A 93 6.73 9.14 -3.88
N ASP A 94 6.42 9.33 -5.17
CA ASP A 94 6.68 10.57 -5.93
C ASP A 94 5.93 11.77 -5.32
N LYS A 95 4.77 11.52 -4.70
CA LYS A 95 4.00 12.50 -3.91
C LYS A 95 4.53 12.71 -2.48
N LYS A 96 5.64 12.07 -2.10
CA LYS A 96 6.15 12.01 -0.70
C LYS A 96 5.16 11.39 0.28
N HIS A 97 4.34 10.45 -0.19
CA HIS A 97 3.38 9.70 0.62
C HIS A 97 3.76 8.22 0.74
N GLY A 98 5.06 7.93 0.85
CA GLY A 98 5.58 6.57 1.01
C GLY A 98 5.60 6.09 2.47
N LYS A 99 6.20 4.90 2.68
CA LYS A 99 6.35 4.28 4.02
C LYS A 99 7.16 5.16 4.96
N GLN A 100 8.24 5.79 4.46
CA GLN A 100 9.14 6.60 5.29
C GLN A 100 8.45 7.87 5.78
N GLU A 101 7.70 8.54 4.92
CA GLU A 101 6.97 9.77 5.24
C GLU A 101 5.82 9.48 6.21
N PHE A 102 5.13 8.34 6.02
CA PHE A 102 4.15 7.86 6.99
C PHE A 102 4.77 7.60 8.38
N LEU A 103 5.95 6.98 8.45
CA LEU A 103 6.65 6.74 9.71
C LEU A 103 7.10 8.04 10.39
N GLN A 104 7.56 9.03 9.61
CA GLN A 104 7.93 10.34 10.14
C GLN A 104 6.73 11.10 10.71
N ILE A 105 5.58 11.07 10.03
CA ILE A 105 4.36 11.73 10.50
C ILE A 105 3.77 11.00 11.70
N SER A 106 3.77 9.66 11.69
CA SER A 106 3.23 8.88 12.82
C SER A 106 4.09 8.96 14.09
N SER A 107 5.42 9.15 13.96
CA SER A 107 6.33 9.35 15.11
C SER A 107 6.34 10.76 15.67
N ARG A 108 6.02 11.79 14.87
CA ARG A 108 5.91 13.19 15.33
C ARG A 108 4.73 13.46 16.27
N GLY A 109 3.83 12.49 16.46
CA GLY A 109 2.65 12.64 17.29
C GLY A 109 1.58 13.54 16.65
N LYS A 110 0.34 13.37 17.09
CA LYS A 110 -0.89 14.05 16.62
C LYS A 110 -0.93 15.59 16.81
N ASN A 111 0.21 16.27 16.95
CA ASN A 111 0.27 17.72 17.19
C ASN A 111 0.42 18.55 15.91
N SER A 112 0.56 17.94 14.74
CA SER A 112 0.30 18.68 13.51
C SER A 112 -1.20 18.69 13.28
N GLU A 113 -1.88 19.75 13.72
CA GLU A 113 -3.10 20.20 13.09
C GLU A 113 -2.79 20.30 11.59
N VAL A 114 -3.12 19.25 10.83
CA VAL A 114 -3.06 19.34 9.39
C VAL A 114 -4.23 20.23 9.04
N GLU A 115 -3.96 21.53 8.89
CA GLU A 115 -4.95 22.54 8.52
C GLU A 115 -5.85 21.99 7.42
N SER A 116 -7.10 21.68 7.80
CA SER A 116 -8.12 21.01 6.98
C SER A 116 -8.72 21.94 5.93
N GLN A 117 -7.98 22.96 5.51
CA GLN A 117 -8.46 23.94 4.54
C GLN A 117 -7.80 23.62 3.20
N SER A 118 -8.61 23.02 2.31
CA SER A 118 -8.39 22.85 0.85
C SER A 118 -7.55 21.68 0.33
N LYS A 119 -7.14 20.71 1.17
CA LYS A 119 -6.40 19.53 0.69
C LYS A 119 -7.32 18.45 0.11
N ARG A 120 -6.97 17.91 -1.06
CA ARG A 120 -7.72 16.80 -1.69
C ARG A 120 -7.61 15.53 -0.83
N PRO A 121 -8.61 14.63 -0.85
CA PRO A 121 -8.60 13.44 0.02
C PRO A 121 -7.44 12.48 -0.26
N ASP A 122 -6.84 12.52 -1.45
CA ASP A 122 -5.63 11.75 -1.78
C ASP A 122 -4.36 12.29 -1.12
N GLU A 123 -4.38 13.52 -0.58
CA GLU A 123 -3.25 14.12 0.13
C GLU A 123 -3.00 13.51 1.52
N PHE A 124 -3.95 12.72 2.00
CA PHE A 124 -3.90 12.07 3.31
C PHE A 124 -3.67 10.55 3.21
N LEU A 125 -3.47 10.05 1.99
CA LEU A 125 -3.24 8.64 1.72
C LEU A 125 -1.75 8.38 1.54
N TYR A 126 -1.21 7.54 2.39
CA TYR A 126 0.18 7.08 2.35
C TYR A 126 0.21 5.61 2.01
N GLY A 127 1.10 5.16 1.12
CA GLY A 127 1.12 3.75 0.77
C GLY A 127 2.41 3.22 0.19
N TYR A 128 2.54 1.90 0.27
CA TYR A 128 3.73 1.17 -0.11
C TYR A 128 3.41 -0.30 -0.37
N ILE A 129 4.24 -0.97 -1.17
CA ILE A 129 4.17 -2.43 -1.33
C ILE A 129 4.49 -3.10 -0.01
N ALA A 130 3.64 -4.06 0.39
CA ALA A 130 3.79 -4.74 1.65
C ALA A 130 5.00 -5.69 1.66
N VAL A 131 5.73 -5.66 2.77
CA VAL A 131 6.88 -6.55 3.03
C VAL A 131 6.58 -7.50 4.20
N ALA A 132 7.51 -8.39 4.52
CA ALA A 132 7.36 -9.35 5.63
C ALA A 132 6.94 -8.69 6.96
N GLU A 133 7.50 -7.51 7.25
CA GLU A 133 7.20 -6.76 8.46
C GLU A 133 5.73 -6.35 8.55
N ASP A 134 5.01 -6.27 7.44
CA ASP A 134 3.64 -5.78 7.40
C ASP A 134 2.59 -6.90 7.52
N LEU A 135 3.01 -8.17 7.60
CA LEU A 135 2.13 -9.33 7.80
C LEU A 135 1.20 -9.18 8.99
N TYR A 136 1.61 -8.45 10.05
CA TYR A 136 0.75 -8.22 11.22
C TYR A 136 -0.38 -7.23 10.96
N LYS A 137 -0.32 -6.41 9.90
CA LYS A 137 -1.31 -5.39 9.53
C LYS A 137 -2.44 -5.95 8.66
N LEU A 138 -2.23 -7.14 8.08
CA LEU A 138 -3.16 -7.77 7.15
C LEU A 138 -4.28 -8.51 7.88
N ASP A 139 -5.41 -8.67 7.18
CA ASP A 139 -6.48 -9.55 7.62
C ASP A 139 -5.99 -11.03 7.67
N PRO A 140 -6.57 -11.87 8.55
CA PRO A 140 -6.10 -13.25 8.73
C PRO A 140 -6.13 -14.10 7.46
N GLU A 141 -7.10 -13.88 6.57
CA GLU A 141 -7.20 -14.63 5.32
C GLU A 141 -6.03 -14.30 4.39
N THR A 142 -5.73 -13.01 4.23
CA THR A 142 -4.61 -12.54 3.41
C THR A 142 -3.29 -13.00 4.00
N LYS A 143 -3.10 -12.82 5.31
CA LYS A 143 -1.90 -13.28 6.00
C LYS A 143 -1.61 -14.75 5.73
N ARG A 144 -2.63 -15.61 5.75
CA ARG A 144 -2.48 -17.06 5.50
C ARG A 144 -2.14 -17.39 4.04
N ARG A 145 -2.63 -16.58 3.09
CA ARG A 145 -2.42 -16.81 1.64
C ARG A 145 -1.19 -16.10 1.08
N SER A 146 -0.57 -15.20 1.85
CA SER A 146 0.61 -14.46 1.43
C SER A 146 1.88 -15.26 1.58
N LEU A 147 2.70 -15.28 0.53
CA LEU A 147 4.06 -15.81 0.50
C LEU A 147 5.05 -14.66 0.43
N LEU A 148 6.30 -14.89 0.88
CA LEU A 148 7.37 -13.92 0.68
C LEU A 148 8.07 -14.23 -0.64
N LYS A 149 8.23 -13.21 -1.49
CA LYS A 149 8.87 -13.33 -2.79
C LYS A 149 9.86 -12.20 -3.04
N SER A 150 10.93 -12.51 -3.76
CA SER A 150 11.89 -11.52 -4.24
C SER A 150 11.29 -10.75 -5.43
N ARG A 151 11.32 -9.43 -5.35
CA ARG A 151 10.77 -8.53 -6.37
C ARG A 151 11.61 -8.57 -7.65
N LYS A 152 12.93 -8.64 -7.53
CA LYS A 152 13.84 -8.67 -8.69
C LYS A 152 13.81 -10.02 -9.41
N ASP A 153 13.85 -11.12 -8.66
CA ASP A 153 13.93 -12.46 -9.25
C ASP A 153 12.68 -12.79 -10.08
N ASP A 154 11.48 -12.36 -9.66
CA ASP A 154 10.25 -12.56 -10.46
C ASP A 154 10.19 -11.63 -11.70
N ILE A 155 10.84 -10.46 -11.69
CA ILE A 155 10.94 -9.58 -12.87
C ILE A 155 11.92 -10.19 -13.88
N GLU A 156 13.05 -10.70 -13.42
CA GLU A 156 14.10 -11.31 -14.26
C GLU A 156 13.70 -12.70 -14.79
N ALA A 157 13.11 -13.57 -13.95
CA ALA A 157 12.68 -14.91 -14.36
C ALA A 157 11.59 -14.92 -15.46
N ILE A 158 10.88 -13.80 -15.65
CA ILE A 158 9.86 -13.66 -16.70
C ILE A 158 10.42 -12.93 -17.93
N ALA A 159 11.45 -12.09 -17.79
CA ALA A 159 12.17 -11.51 -18.93
C ALA A 159 12.87 -12.60 -19.77
N ASP A 160 13.34 -13.66 -19.12
CA ASP A 160 13.93 -14.84 -19.75
C ASP A 160 12.92 -15.93 -20.14
N ALA A 161 11.62 -15.74 -19.91
CA ALA A 161 10.62 -16.70 -20.34
C ALA A 161 10.43 -16.59 -21.87
N PRO A 162 10.74 -17.64 -22.66
CA PRO A 162 10.49 -17.59 -24.09
C PRO A 162 8.99 -17.42 -24.34
N LEU A 163 8.64 -16.49 -25.22
CA LEU A 163 7.30 -16.35 -25.77
C LEU A 163 6.98 -17.61 -26.57
N ASN A 164 6.54 -18.67 -25.90
CA ASN A 164 5.86 -19.77 -26.57
C ASN A 164 4.46 -19.31 -26.93
N THR A 165 4.39 -18.58 -28.04
CA THR A 165 3.19 -18.40 -28.85
C THR A 165 2.68 -19.79 -29.27
N ILE A 166 1.43 -20.06 -28.91
CA ILE A 166 0.61 -21.17 -29.43
C ILE A 166 0.15 -20.78 -30.84
#